data_AF-A0A968YDU0-F1
#
_entry.id   AF-A0A968YDU0-F1
#
_cell.length_a   1.000
_cell.length_b   1.000
_cell.length_c   1.000
_cell.angle_alpha   90.00
_cell.angle_beta   90.00
_cell.angle_gamma   90.00
#
_symmetry.space_group_name_H-M   'P 1'
#
loop_
_entity.id
_entity.type
_entity.pdbx_description
1 polymer ?
#
loop_
_entity_poly.entity_id
_entity_poly.type
_entity_poly.pdbx_seq_one_letter_code
_entity_poly.pdbx_strand_id
1 'polypeptide(L)'
;MILSILRVILAKNRGEVSVSSVVTLNRPQLLIQTEEQVEYVDLQPGSSWTLGRYPDNDIHLSDRCASRQHAKLVSIQDQHYCYVDLNSSNGSRINKQRIKEPLWLQHGDRIQIGDTYLCFQDTVAHRSTGSRLDTNAQVLLLQGNTLQGKIWQTLLRSQDIDSFWESAEIDIKACLPQRDATQTLPKLLILDTQLQGDQTYDLCAWCRQTYPQMQIIVNNSQERQILINEREKATQVGCLHWFPAFREPKLLDNVAGIVVQMNGVVQALENISLRQDKLFVALKSFEQAIAEVTSLTPSPSSPPSVTPNLPSASEASPSITELDDFTQVRRKP
;
A
#
# COMPACT_ATOMS: atom_id res chain seq x y z
N MET A 1 -4.62 9.30 -19.91
CA MET A 1 -5.70 9.02 -18.93
C MET A 1 -5.50 9.96 -17.72
N ILE A 2 -5.59 11.28 -17.94
CA ILE A 2 -5.08 12.35 -17.05
C ILE A 2 -6.21 13.34 -16.66
N LEU A 3 -7.48 12.90 -16.66
CA LEU A 3 -8.61 13.85 -16.78
C LEU A 3 -9.82 13.55 -15.88
N SER A 4 -9.66 13.20 -14.60
CA SER A 4 -10.85 12.87 -13.78
C SER A 4 -10.98 13.45 -12.37
N ILE A 5 -10.04 14.25 -11.83
CA ILE A 5 -10.30 14.91 -10.52
C ILE A 5 -9.70 16.32 -10.47
N LEU A 6 -9.94 17.14 -11.50
CA LEU A 6 -9.73 18.60 -11.39
C LEU A 6 -10.93 19.31 -12.04
N ARG A 7 -11.59 20.16 -11.25
CA ARG A 7 -12.85 20.94 -11.49
C ARG A 7 -14.12 20.17 -11.08
N VAL A 8 -15.10 20.72 -10.36
CA VAL A 8 -15.50 22.12 -10.12
C VAL A 8 -16.25 22.21 -8.78
N ILE A 9 -15.90 23.15 -7.89
CA ILE A 9 -16.87 23.69 -6.93
C ILE A 9 -17.71 24.70 -7.74
N LEU A 10 -18.87 24.28 -8.25
CA LEU A 10 -19.83 25.20 -8.85
C LEU A 10 -20.66 25.86 -7.75
N ALA A 11 -20.10 26.90 -7.13
CA ALA A 11 -20.95 27.94 -6.57
C ALA A 11 -21.52 28.74 -7.75
N LYS A 12 -22.80 28.49 -8.05
CA LYS A 12 -23.56 29.16 -9.09
C LYS A 12 -23.75 30.63 -8.70
N ASN A 13 -22.83 31.51 -9.07
CA ASN A 13 -23.08 32.94 -9.20
C ASN A 13 -22.19 33.55 -10.29
N ARG A 14 -22.79 34.47 -11.05
CA ARG A 14 -22.35 34.99 -12.34
C ARG A 14 -21.01 35.73 -12.27
N GLY A 15 -20.14 35.43 -13.24
CA GLY A 15 -19.02 36.30 -13.64
C GLY A 15 -17.73 36.03 -12.88
N GLU A 16 -16.63 35.92 -13.63
CA GLU A 16 -15.24 35.75 -13.18
C GLU A 16 -14.84 34.33 -12.74
N VAL A 17 -14.26 33.59 -13.69
CA VAL A 17 -13.51 32.36 -13.42
C VAL A 17 -12.16 32.76 -12.81
N SER A 18 -12.14 32.95 -11.49
CA SER A 18 -10.91 32.92 -10.71
C SER A 18 -10.54 31.47 -10.41
N VAL A 19 -9.30 31.08 -10.72
CA VAL A 19 -8.73 29.77 -10.39
C VAL A 19 -8.74 29.63 -8.86
N SER A 20 -9.75 28.95 -8.33
CA SER A 20 -10.01 28.87 -6.90
C SER A 20 -8.97 28.00 -6.19
N SER A 21 -8.18 28.65 -5.33
CA SER A 21 -7.58 28.16 -4.09
C SER A 21 -7.70 26.66 -3.78
N VAL A 22 -6.54 26.02 -3.77
CA VAL A 22 -6.34 24.63 -3.34
C VAL A 22 -6.70 24.49 -1.87
N VAL A 23 -7.58 23.56 -1.54
CA VAL A 23 -7.90 23.23 -0.15
C VAL A 23 -6.74 22.45 0.46
N THR A 24 -5.94 23.12 1.29
CA THR A 24 -5.00 22.45 2.19
C THR A 24 -5.79 21.71 3.25
N LEU A 25 -5.85 20.38 3.16
CA LEU A 25 -6.49 19.55 4.18
C LEU A 25 -5.70 19.64 5.49
N ASN A 26 -6.36 20.08 6.55
CA ASN A 26 -5.81 20.11 7.91
C ASN A 26 -5.95 18.76 8.63
N ARG A 27 -6.83 17.87 8.15
CA ARG A 27 -7.06 16.51 8.66
C ARG A 27 -7.30 15.52 7.51
N PRO A 28 -6.94 14.23 7.67
CA PRO A 28 -7.22 13.24 6.64
C PRO A 28 -8.73 13.11 6.47
N GLN A 29 -9.19 12.83 5.26
CA GLN A 29 -10.61 12.75 4.92
C GLN A 29 -10.91 11.48 4.14
N LEU A 30 -12.15 11.01 4.29
CA LEU A 30 -12.75 10.04 3.40
C LEU A 30 -13.82 10.74 2.58
N LEU A 31 -13.61 10.80 1.27
CA LEU A 31 -14.64 11.19 0.31
C LEU A 31 -15.53 9.98 0.04
N ILE A 32 -16.84 10.17 0.10
CA ILE A 32 -17.84 9.14 -0.19
C ILE A 32 -18.63 9.60 -1.39
N GLN A 33 -18.62 8.83 -2.46
CA GLN A 33 -19.31 9.13 -3.71
C GLN A 33 -20.31 8.01 -4.02
N THR A 34 -21.57 8.40 -4.14
CA THR A 34 -22.67 7.57 -4.66
C THR A 34 -23.15 8.16 -6.00
N GLU A 35 -24.15 7.55 -6.62
CA GLU A 35 -24.78 8.13 -7.82
C GLU A 35 -25.46 9.48 -7.56
N GLU A 36 -25.97 9.68 -6.34
CA GLU A 36 -26.82 10.82 -5.99
C GLU A 36 -26.05 11.96 -5.31
N GLN A 37 -25.00 11.64 -4.54
CA GLN A 37 -24.33 12.60 -3.68
C GLN A 37 -22.83 12.33 -3.46
N VAL A 38 -22.15 13.37 -2.98
CA VAL A 38 -20.77 13.33 -2.52
C VAL A 38 -20.71 13.87 -1.09
N GLU A 39 -20.17 13.09 -0.17
CA GLU A 39 -20.01 13.41 1.24
C GLU A 39 -18.52 13.36 1.65
N TYR A 40 -18.16 14.13 2.66
CA TYR A 40 -16.80 14.19 3.21
C TYR A 40 -16.82 13.87 4.70
N VAL A 41 -15.98 12.94 5.13
CA VAL A 41 -15.83 12.56 6.54
C VAL A 41 -14.42 12.90 6.99
N ASP A 42 -14.30 13.76 8.01
CA ASP A 42 -13.02 14.08 8.65
C ASP A 42 -12.56 12.93 9.55
N LEU A 43 -11.33 12.47 9.34
CA LEU A 43 -10.72 11.36 10.07
C LEU A 43 -9.79 11.88 11.16
N GLN A 44 -10.23 11.78 12.41
CA GLN A 44 -9.43 12.12 13.59
C GLN A 44 -8.33 11.07 13.86
N PRO A 45 -7.05 11.47 14.02
CA PRO A 45 -5.99 10.56 14.45
C PRO A 45 -6.36 9.77 15.71
N GLY A 46 -5.91 8.52 15.78
CA GLY A 46 -6.15 7.62 16.93
C GLY A 46 -7.58 7.10 17.04
N SER A 47 -8.45 7.42 16.08
CA SER A 47 -9.85 6.98 16.04
C SER A 47 -10.07 5.81 15.08
N SER A 48 -11.27 5.25 15.11
CA SER A 48 -11.70 4.23 14.16
C SER A 48 -13.14 4.42 13.73
N TRP A 49 -13.46 4.08 12.48
CA TRP A 49 -14.77 4.24 11.88
C TRP A 49 -15.26 2.94 11.30
N THR A 50 -16.48 2.57 11.63
CA THR A 50 -17.22 1.47 11.03
C THR A 50 -17.93 1.94 9.76
N LEU A 51 -17.94 1.09 8.74
CA LEU A 51 -18.60 1.35 7.46
C LEU A 51 -19.58 0.23 7.15
N GLY A 52 -20.80 0.56 6.74
CA GLY A 52 -21.78 -0.45 6.35
C GLY A 52 -23.18 0.09 6.09
N ARG A 53 -24.07 -0.80 5.66
CA ARG A 53 -25.45 -0.47 5.29
C ARG A 53 -26.36 -0.17 6.47
N TYR A 54 -25.98 -0.55 7.68
CA TYR A 54 -26.78 -0.20 8.85
C TYR A 54 -26.50 1.25 9.29
N PRO A 55 -27.53 1.98 9.73
CA PRO A 55 -27.38 3.37 10.16
C PRO A 55 -26.53 3.53 11.43
N ASP A 56 -26.30 2.44 12.17
CA ASP A 56 -25.48 2.42 13.38
C ASP A 56 -23.96 2.45 13.11
N ASN A 57 -23.54 2.38 11.83
CA ASN A 57 -22.13 2.57 11.48
C ASN A 57 -21.77 4.05 11.51
N ASP A 58 -20.53 4.36 11.88
CA ASP A 58 -20.00 5.72 11.84
C ASP A 58 -20.11 6.34 10.44
N ILE A 59 -19.97 5.50 9.41
CA ILE A 59 -20.15 5.85 8.01
C ILE A 59 -21.23 4.95 7.40
N HIS A 60 -22.43 5.51 7.25
CA HIS A 60 -23.57 4.81 6.68
C HIS A 60 -23.52 4.78 5.16
N LEU A 61 -23.50 3.58 4.58
CA LEU A 61 -23.49 3.35 3.14
C LEU A 61 -24.90 2.92 2.68
N SER A 62 -25.60 3.74 1.91
CA SER A 62 -26.96 3.41 1.40
C SER A 62 -26.98 2.33 0.30
N ASP A 63 -25.87 1.61 0.13
CA ASP A 63 -25.63 0.64 -0.92
C ASP A 63 -26.17 -0.74 -0.55
N ARG A 64 -26.99 -1.34 -1.43
CA ARG A 64 -27.59 -2.66 -1.18
C ARG A 64 -26.58 -3.80 -1.17
N CYS A 65 -25.45 -3.63 -1.85
CA CYS A 65 -24.34 -4.56 -1.91
C CYS A 65 -23.38 -4.40 -0.71
N ALA A 66 -23.50 -3.34 0.10
CA ALA A 66 -22.80 -3.24 1.37
C ALA A 66 -23.41 -4.18 2.42
N SER A 67 -22.55 -4.75 3.27
CA SER A 67 -22.96 -5.57 4.41
C SER A 67 -23.42 -4.66 5.55
N ARG A 68 -24.17 -5.21 6.53
CA ARG A 68 -24.69 -4.45 7.67
C ARG A 68 -23.57 -3.70 8.40
N GLN A 69 -22.51 -4.45 8.74
CA GLN A 69 -21.19 -3.94 9.10
C GLN A 69 -20.25 -4.55 8.05
N HIS A 70 -19.69 -3.71 7.18
CA HIS A 70 -18.94 -4.16 6.02
C HIS A 70 -17.44 -4.09 6.26
N ALA A 71 -16.98 -2.97 6.81
CA ALA A 71 -15.56 -2.73 7.03
C ALA A 71 -15.32 -1.80 8.21
N LYS A 72 -14.05 -1.67 8.57
CA LYS A 72 -13.55 -0.70 9.53
C LYS A 72 -12.36 0.04 8.93
N LEU A 73 -12.32 1.35 9.11
CA LEU A 73 -11.16 2.19 8.90
C LEU A 73 -10.54 2.49 10.26
N VAL A 74 -9.24 2.25 10.42
CA VAL A 74 -8.53 2.42 11.71
C VAL A 74 -7.36 3.35 11.52
N SER A 75 -7.25 4.37 12.37
CA SER A 75 -6.03 5.16 12.49
C SER A 75 -5.02 4.39 13.36
N ILE A 76 -3.80 4.23 12.85
CA ILE A 76 -2.71 3.49 13.47
C ILE A 76 -1.63 4.49 13.83
N GLN A 77 -1.24 4.52 15.12
CA GLN A 77 -0.22 5.44 15.66
C GLN A 77 -0.37 6.90 15.22
N ASP A 78 -1.60 7.38 15.10
CA ASP A 78 -1.97 8.74 14.70
C ASP A 78 -1.49 9.18 13.30
N GLN A 79 -0.84 8.33 12.52
CA GLN A 79 -0.14 8.73 11.30
C GLN A 79 -0.44 7.86 10.08
N HIS A 80 -1.01 6.69 10.30
CA HIS A 80 -1.33 5.76 9.25
C HIS A 80 -2.80 5.36 9.34
N TYR A 81 -3.35 4.93 8.23
CA TYR A 81 -4.73 4.47 8.16
C TYR A 81 -4.75 3.09 7.53
N CYS A 82 -5.55 2.21 8.11
CA CYS A 82 -5.71 0.85 7.66
C CYS A 82 -7.18 0.54 7.42
N TYR A 83 -7.48 -0.05 6.27
CA TYR A 83 -8.79 -0.56 5.94
C TYR A 83 -8.86 -2.06 6.24
N VAL A 84 -9.91 -2.47 6.95
CA VAL A 84 -10.15 -3.84 7.36
C VAL A 84 -11.55 -4.25 6.88
N ASP A 85 -11.63 -5.22 5.98
CA ASP A 85 -12.92 -5.83 5.60
C ASP A 85 -13.37 -6.77 6.72
N LEU A 86 -14.63 -6.64 7.18
CA LEU A 86 -15.18 -7.40 8.30
C LEU A 86 -15.90 -8.67 7.81
N ASN A 87 -15.23 -9.44 6.94
CA ASN A 87 -15.78 -10.62 6.26
C ASN A 87 -17.10 -10.31 5.55
N SER A 88 -17.10 -9.22 4.79
CA SER A 88 -18.28 -8.77 4.07
C SER A 88 -18.67 -9.74 2.95
N SER A 89 -19.97 -9.81 2.63
CA SER A 89 -20.51 -10.79 1.68
C SER A 89 -19.95 -10.59 0.26
N ASN A 90 -19.82 -9.33 -0.18
CA ASN A 90 -19.34 -8.99 -1.52
C ASN A 90 -17.85 -8.65 -1.56
N GLY A 91 -17.23 -8.45 -0.39
CA GLY A 91 -15.86 -7.96 -0.28
C GLY A 91 -15.72 -6.48 -0.64
N SER A 92 -14.52 -5.97 -0.35
CA SER A 92 -14.07 -4.64 -0.75
C SER A 92 -13.02 -4.73 -1.86
N ARG A 93 -12.97 -3.73 -2.74
CA ARG A 93 -11.87 -3.57 -3.71
C ARG A 93 -11.14 -2.26 -3.48
N ILE A 94 -9.81 -2.28 -3.48
CA ILE A 94 -8.98 -1.08 -3.41
C ILE A 94 -8.16 -1.01 -4.69
N ASN A 95 -8.25 0.12 -5.40
CA ASN A 95 -7.60 0.32 -6.71
C ASN A 95 -7.88 -0.85 -7.68
N LYS A 96 -9.16 -1.24 -7.77
CA LYS A 96 -9.70 -2.38 -8.58
C LYS A 96 -9.30 -3.78 -8.09
N GLN A 97 -8.39 -3.91 -7.13
CA GLN A 97 -7.97 -5.20 -6.58
C GLN A 97 -8.81 -5.59 -5.37
N ARG A 98 -9.30 -6.83 -5.32
CA ARG A 98 -10.03 -7.34 -4.16
C ARG A 98 -9.07 -7.55 -3.01
N ILE A 99 -9.38 -7.00 -1.84
CA ILE A 99 -8.58 -7.20 -0.64
C ILE A 99 -9.11 -8.39 0.17
N LYS A 100 -8.21 -9.02 0.93
CA LYS A 100 -8.53 -10.15 1.84
C LYS A 100 -8.00 -9.94 3.24
N GLU A 101 -6.90 -9.20 3.34
CA GLU A 101 -6.23 -8.85 4.59
C GLU A 101 -6.35 -7.34 4.83
N PRO A 102 -6.14 -6.88 6.06
CA PRO A 102 -5.97 -5.45 6.36
C PRO A 102 -5.00 -4.78 5.39
N LEU A 103 -5.43 -3.67 4.79
CA LEU A 103 -4.63 -2.91 3.83
C LEU A 103 -4.33 -1.53 4.38
N TRP A 104 -3.05 -1.16 4.43
CA TRP A 104 -2.63 0.21 4.68
C TRP A 104 -3.08 1.12 3.54
N LEU A 105 -3.67 2.27 3.84
CA LEU A 105 -4.12 3.22 2.84
C LEU A 105 -3.04 4.25 2.50
N GLN A 106 -2.96 4.57 1.21
CA GLN A 106 -2.22 5.69 0.65
C GLN A 106 -3.17 6.79 0.21
N HIS A 107 -2.73 8.04 0.31
CA HIS A 107 -3.45 9.17 -0.27
C HIS A 107 -3.84 8.89 -1.73
N GLY A 108 -5.13 9.09 -2.03
CA GLY A 108 -5.70 8.87 -3.36
C GLY A 108 -6.24 7.45 -3.60
N ASP A 109 -6.04 6.52 -2.65
CA ASP A 109 -6.60 5.17 -2.76
C ASP A 109 -8.11 5.21 -2.91
N ARG A 110 -8.59 4.44 -3.88
CA ARG A 110 -10.02 4.31 -4.19
C ARG A 110 -10.53 2.98 -3.71
N ILE A 111 -11.47 3.02 -2.78
CA ILE A 111 -12.13 1.85 -2.21
C ILE A 111 -13.50 1.74 -2.87
N GLN A 112 -13.86 0.55 -3.34
CA GLN A 112 -15.17 0.26 -3.92
C GLN A 112 -15.88 -0.79 -3.07
N ILE A 113 -17.11 -0.47 -2.69
CA ILE A 113 -18.04 -1.35 -2.00
C ILE A 113 -19.35 -1.30 -2.79
N GLY A 114 -19.69 -2.36 -3.52
CA GLY A 114 -20.84 -2.31 -4.43
C GLY A 114 -20.68 -1.23 -5.49
N ASP A 115 -21.64 -0.32 -5.52
CA ASP A 115 -21.71 0.86 -6.41
C ASP A 115 -21.17 2.13 -5.73
N THR A 116 -20.84 2.05 -4.44
CA THR A 116 -20.26 3.15 -3.67
C THR A 116 -18.75 3.21 -3.83
N TYR A 117 -18.23 4.41 -4.11
CA TYR A 117 -16.81 4.70 -4.20
C TYR A 117 -16.38 5.58 -3.03
N LEU A 118 -15.33 5.18 -2.33
CA LEU A 118 -14.67 5.96 -1.30
C LEU A 118 -13.29 6.36 -1.80
N CYS A 119 -12.82 7.57 -1.49
CA CYS A 119 -11.47 8.03 -1.80
C CYS A 119 -10.80 8.55 -0.54
N PHE A 120 -9.70 7.91 -0.14
CA PHE A 120 -8.93 8.33 1.02
C PHE A 120 -8.02 9.51 0.67
N GLN A 121 -8.12 10.60 1.42
CA GLN A 121 -7.37 11.83 1.18
C GLN A 121 -6.59 12.23 2.42
N ASP A 122 -5.28 12.02 2.40
CA ASP A 122 -4.38 12.45 3.47
C ASP A 122 -4.00 13.95 3.44
N THR A 123 -3.55 14.52 4.57
CA THR A 123 -3.20 15.96 4.76
C THR A 123 -1.80 16.33 4.33
N VAL A 124 -1.45 17.64 4.14
CA VAL A 124 -0.03 18.04 3.93
C VAL A 124 0.87 17.56 5.07
N ALA A 125 0.42 17.59 6.33
CA ALA A 125 1.25 17.26 7.48
C ALA A 125 1.58 15.75 7.60
N HIS A 126 0.62 14.89 7.24
CA HIS A 126 0.85 13.46 7.03
C HIS A 126 1.44 13.17 5.63
N ARG A 127 1.47 14.20 4.76
CA ARG A 127 2.13 14.30 3.45
C ARG A 127 3.45 15.12 3.51
N SER A 128 4.25 15.10 4.57
CA SER A 128 5.69 15.31 4.38
C SER A 128 6.36 14.16 3.57
N THR A 129 5.92 13.79 2.35
CA THR A 129 4.86 12.80 1.97
C THR A 129 3.85 13.28 0.88
N GLY A 130 4.11 14.48 0.31
CA GLY A 130 3.61 15.16 -0.89
C GLY A 130 2.12 15.53 -1.05
N SER A 131 1.84 16.84 -1.13
CA SER A 131 0.63 17.41 -1.74
C SER A 131 0.65 17.23 -3.26
N ARG A 132 -0.51 17.21 -3.94
CA ARG A 132 -0.62 17.31 -5.41
C ARG A 132 0.09 18.56 -6.00
N LEU A 133 0.56 19.47 -5.15
CA LEU A 133 1.24 20.72 -5.50
C LEU A 133 2.62 20.90 -4.87
N ASP A 134 3.05 20.01 -3.96
CA ASP A 134 4.46 19.98 -3.53
C ASP A 134 5.24 19.18 -4.58
N THR A 135 5.32 19.80 -5.74
CA THR A 135 6.04 19.29 -6.89
C THR A 135 7.56 19.32 -6.65
N ASN A 136 8.04 19.96 -5.57
CA ASN A 136 9.45 20.02 -5.18
C ASN A 136 9.94 18.86 -4.30
N ALA A 137 9.16 17.77 -4.16
CA ALA A 137 9.60 16.61 -3.40
C ALA A 137 10.96 16.08 -3.92
N GLN A 138 11.91 15.87 -3.00
CA GLN A 138 13.25 15.42 -3.35
C GLN A 138 13.25 13.98 -3.88
N VAL A 139 12.31 13.16 -3.40
CA VAL A 139 12.20 11.75 -3.74
C VAL A 139 10.84 11.43 -4.36
N LEU A 140 10.81 10.77 -5.52
CA LEU A 140 9.61 10.15 -6.09
C LEU A 140 9.63 8.65 -5.77
N LEU A 141 8.61 8.16 -5.07
CA LEU A 141 8.43 6.75 -4.75
C LEU A 141 7.42 6.11 -5.70
N LEU A 142 7.81 4.98 -6.29
CA LEU A 142 6.95 4.10 -7.06
C LEU A 142 7.02 2.71 -6.44
N GLN A 143 6.05 2.39 -5.60
CA GLN A 143 6.04 1.13 -4.85
C GLN A 143 4.76 0.37 -5.15
N GLY A 144 4.88 -0.89 -5.57
CA GLY A 144 3.73 -1.76 -5.81
C GLY A 144 3.23 -2.42 -4.53
N ASN A 145 4.15 -2.69 -3.60
CA ASN A 145 3.81 -3.19 -2.28
C ASN A 145 3.58 -2.03 -1.29
N THR A 146 2.36 -1.93 -0.77
CA THR A 146 1.99 -0.82 0.12
C THR A 146 2.74 -0.83 1.45
N LEU A 147 3.02 -2.00 2.02
CA LEU A 147 3.78 -2.08 3.27
C LEU A 147 5.22 -1.59 3.07
N GLN A 148 5.89 -2.04 2.00
CA GLN A 148 7.24 -1.59 1.65
C GLN A 148 7.29 -0.08 1.39
N GLY A 149 6.30 0.47 0.67
CA GLY A 149 6.24 1.91 0.43
C GLY A 149 5.99 2.72 1.71
N LYS A 150 5.19 2.21 2.65
CA LYS A 150 5.02 2.83 3.98
C LYS A 150 6.30 2.78 4.81
N ILE A 151 7.07 1.69 4.72
CA ILE A 151 8.41 1.62 5.34
C ILE A 151 9.30 2.70 4.72
N TRP A 152 9.43 2.77 3.39
CA TRP A 152 10.21 3.81 2.71
C TRP A 152 9.83 5.23 3.16
N GLN A 153 8.54 5.57 3.13
CA GLN A 153 8.06 6.88 3.59
C GLN A 153 8.44 7.16 5.03
N THR A 154 8.29 6.18 5.92
CA THR A 154 8.63 6.30 7.34
C THR A 154 10.12 6.57 7.53
N LEU A 155 10.97 5.85 6.81
CA LEU A 155 12.43 6.03 6.89
C LEU A 155 12.87 7.38 6.31
N LEU A 156 12.35 7.78 5.14
CA LEU A 156 12.65 9.08 4.53
C LEU A 156 12.21 10.24 5.44
N ARG A 157 11.00 10.17 5.99
CA ARG A 157 10.48 11.16 6.93
C ARG A 157 11.30 11.23 8.21
N SER A 158 11.80 10.10 8.73
CA SER A 158 12.70 10.12 9.89
C SER A 158 13.97 10.94 9.65
N GLN A 159 14.33 11.11 8.37
CA GLN A 159 15.47 11.88 7.91
C GLN A 159 15.08 13.27 7.38
N ASP A 160 13.86 13.76 7.62
CA ASP A 160 13.32 15.02 7.09
C ASP A 160 13.49 15.12 5.55
N ILE A 161 13.39 13.98 4.87
CA ILE A 161 13.47 13.90 3.40
C ILE A 161 12.04 13.83 2.86
N ASP A 162 11.67 14.87 2.11
CA ASP A 162 10.38 14.92 1.44
C ASP A 162 10.33 13.91 0.30
N SER A 163 9.31 13.05 0.37
CA SER A 163 8.98 12.10 -0.68
C SER A 163 7.57 12.31 -1.19
N PHE A 164 7.33 11.97 -2.45
CA PHE A 164 6.00 11.88 -3.03
C PHE A 164 5.80 10.47 -3.53
N TRP A 165 4.77 9.78 -3.05
CA TRP A 165 4.44 8.43 -3.50
C TRP A 165 3.30 8.49 -4.51
N GLU A 166 3.62 8.06 -5.72
CA GLU A 166 2.72 8.05 -6.85
C GLU A 166 2.05 6.69 -7.05
N SER A 167 0.93 6.68 -7.76
CA SER A 167 0.20 5.45 -8.09
C SER A 167 1.08 4.43 -8.81
N ALA A 168 0.94 3.15 -8.44
CA ALA A 168 1.53 2.01 -9.14
C ALA A 168 1.14 1.95 -10.63
N GLU A 169 -0.01 2.52 -11.02
CA GLU A 169 -0.51 2.51 -12.40
C GLU A 169 0.04 3.68 -13.26
N ILE A 170 0.93 4.53 -12.73
CA ILE A 170 1.39 5.70 -13.47
C ILE A 170 2.30 5.35 -14.66
N ASP A 171 2.11 6.06 -15.78
CA ASP A 171 3.07 6.07 -16.88
C ASP A 171 4.20 7.08 -16.58
N ILE A 172 5.36 6.55 -16.18
CA ILE A 172 6.53 7.36 -15.82
C ILE A 172 7.12 8.09 -17.01
N LYS A 173 7.11 7.48 -18.20
CA LYS A 173 7.63 8.12 -19.41
C LYS A 173 6.74 9.29 -19.86
N ALA A 174 5.47 9.28 -19.49
CA ALA A 174 4.57 10.43 -19.66
C ALA A 174 4.65 11.44 -18.50
N CYS A 175 4.91 10.99 -17.27
CA CYS A 175 4.91 11.82 -16.05
C CYS A 175 6.16 12.69 -15.92
N LEU A 176 7.35 12.14 -16.11
CA LEU A 176 8.60 12.88 -15.89
C LEU A 176 8.76 14.09 -16.82
N PRO A 177 8.41 14.05 -18.12
CA PRO A 177 8.44 15.23 -18.97
C PRO A 177 7.53 16.36 -18.50
N GLN A 178 6.37 16.03 -17.90
CA GLN A 178 5.46 17.05 -17.35
C GLN A 178 6.07 17.72 -16.13
N ARG A 179 6.71 16.93 -15.25
CA ARG A 179 7.42 17.45 -14.07
C ARG A 179 8.63 18.29 -14.43
N ASP A 180 9.35 17.93 -15.49
CA ASP A 180 10.47 18.71 -16.03
C ASP A 180 10.00 20.06 -16.54
N ALA A 181 8.93 20.08 -17.34
CA ALA A 181 8.32 21.31 -17.85
C ALA A 181 7.87 22.26 -16.73
N THR A 182 7.48 21.74 -15.56
CA THR A 182 7.12 22.52 -14.38
C THR A 182 8.27 22.73 -13.40
N GLN A 183 9.52 22.39 -13.74
CA GLN A 183 10.73 22.53 -12.92
C GLN A 183 10.67 21.79 -11.58
N THR A 184 10.10 20.60 -11.61
CA THR A 184 9.68 19.83 -10.43
C THR A 184 10.08 18.37 -10.52
N LEU A 185 11.17 18.12 -11.23
CA LEU A 185 11.78 16.81 -11.27
C LEU A 185 12.32 16.45 -9.87
N PRO A 186 12.10 15.21 -9.42
CA PRO A 186 12.71 14.74 -8.19
C PRO A 186 14.23 14.62 -8.37
N LYS A 187 14.98 14.76 -7.28
CA LYS A 187 16.42 14.46 -7.26
C LYS A 187 16.68 12.96 -7.30
N LEU A 188 15.78 12.18 -6.69
CA LEU A 188 15.89 10.74 -6.57
C LEU A 188 14.56 10.07 -6.94
N LEU A 189 14.63 9.04 -7.78
CA LEU A 189 13.54 8.11 -8.06
C LEU A 189 13.81 6.77 -7.34
N ILE A 190 12.87 6.31 -6.50
CA ILE A 190 12.91 4.96 -5.92
C ILE A 190 11.80 4.12 -6.55
N LEU A 191 12.20 3.10 -7.30
CA LEU A 191 11.31 2.24 -8.07
C LEU A 191 11.29 0.81 -7.55
N ASP A 192 10.08 0.27 -7.42
CA ASP A 192 9.83 -1.15 -7.17
C ASP A 192 9.80 -1.95 -8.49
N THR A 193 10.59 -3.02 -8.57
CA THR A 193 10.65 -3.90 -9.74
C THR A 193 9.31 -4.53 -10.10
N GLN A 194 8.40 -4.70 -9.12
CA GLN A 194 7.07 -5.26 -9.38
C GLN A 194 6.22 -4.44 -10.34
N LEU A 195 6.49 -3.13 -10.47
CA LEU A 195 5.67 -2.25 -11.29
C LEU A 195 5.96 -2.37 -12.78
N GLN A 196 7.17 -2.80 -13.15
CA GLN A 196 7.65 -2.76 -14.54
C GLN A 196 8.32 -4.07 -14.97
N GLY A 197 8.56 -5.02 -14.06
CA GLY A 197 9.20 -6.31 -14.37
C GLY A 197 10.53 -6.12 -15.11
N ASP A 198 10.68 -6.84 -16.23
CA ASP A 198 11.87 -6.79 -17.10
C ASP A 198 12.12 -5.39 -17.70
N GLN A 199 11.10 -4.52 -17.78
CA GLN A 199 11.23 -3.15 -18.30
C GLN A 199 11.90 -2.18 -17.33
N THR A 200 12.16 -2.62 -16.09
CA THR A 200 12.85 -1.80 -15.08
C THR A 200 14.19 -1.29 -15.58
N TYR A 201 14.97 -2.14 -16.26
CA TYR A 201 16.28 -1.77 -16.80
C TYR A 201 16.17 -0.73 -17.93
N ASP A 202 15.20 -0.90 -18.83
CA ASP A 202 14.93 0.04 -19.92
C ASP A 202 14.51 1.41 -19.40
N LEU A 203 13.71 1.43 -18.33
CA LEU A 203 13.31 2.67 -17.68
C LEU A 203 14.52 3.36 -17.02
N CYS A 204 15.38 2.61 -16.33
CA CYS A 204 16.62 3.16 -15.75
C CYS A 204 17.52 3.76 -16.83
N ALA A 205 17.73 3.05 -17.94
CA ALA A 205 18.54 3.52 -19.05
C ALA A 205 17.97 4.79 -19.69
N TRP A 206 16.65 4.81 -19.93
CA TRP A 206 15.96 5.97 -20.46
C TRP A 206 16.05 7.18 -19.52
N CYS A 207 15.83 6.99 -18.21
CA CYS A 207 15.97 8.06 -17.23
C CYS A 207 17.41 8.59 -17.16
N ARG A 208 18.43 7.72 -17.19
CA ARG A 208 19.84 8.11 -17.22
C ARG A 208 20.17 8.98 -18.43
N GLN A 209 19.65 8.60 -19.60
CA GLN A 209 19.88 9.33 -20.85
C GLN A 209 19.13 10.67 -20.87
N THR A 210 17.89 10.70 -20.39
CA THR A 210 17.00 11.87 -20.50
C THR A 210 17.23 12.88 -19.37
N TYR A 211 17.48 12.38 -18.16
CA TYR A 211 17.58 13.15 -16.91
C TYR A 211 18.84 12.77 -16.13
N PRO A 212 20.05 13.07 -16.63
CA PRO A 212 21.32 12.57 -16.09
C PRO A 212 21.63 13.05 -14.65
N GLN A 213 20.96 14.10 -14.18
CA GLN A 213 21.11 14.62 -12.82
C GLN A 213 20.21 13.89 -11.79
N MET A 214 19.18 13.18 -12.25
CA MET A 214 18.27 12.44 -11.39
C MET A 214 18.90 11.09 -11.04
N GLN A 215 19.03 10.82 -9.73
CA GLN A 215 19.49 9.53 -9.24
C GLN A 215 18.35 8.51 -9.25
N ILE A 216 18.69 7.23 -9.40
CA ILE A 216 17.71 6.14 -9.44
C ILE A 216 18.13 5.06 -8.46
N ILE A 217 17.23 4.68 -7.57
CA ILE A 217 17.35 3.49 -6.74
C ILE A 217 16.25 2.54 -7.13
N VAL A 218 16.59 1.28 -7.29
CA VAL A 218 15.63 0.20 -7.53
C VAL A 218 15.55 -0.64 -6.26
N ASN A 219 14.35 -1.07 -5.89
CA ASN A 219 14.14 -2.09 -4.88
C ASN A 219 13.28 -3.23 -5.44
N ASN A 220 13.56 -4.45 -5.04
CA ASN A 220 12.68 -5.58 -5.31
C ASN A 220 11.93 -5.91 -4.02
N SER A 221 10.63 -5.58 -3.97
CA SER A 221 9.79 -5.77 -2.78
C SER A 221 9.43 -7.23 -2.48
N GLN A 222 9.85 -8.20 -3.30
CA GLN A 222 9.63 -9.64 -3.06
C GLN A 222 10.89 -10.38 -2.62
N GLU A 223 12.06 -9.83 -2.92
CA GLU A 223 13.33 -10.51 -2.68
C GLU A 223 14.03 -10.01 -1.42
N ARG A 224 14.43 -10.94 -0.56
CA ARG A 224 15.15 -10.62 0.69
C ARG A 224 16.65 -10.41 0.49
N GLN A 225 17.16 -10.80 -0.67
CA GLN A 225 18.55 -10.66 -1.09
C GLN A 225 18.55 -10.51 -2.60
N ILE A 226 19.49 -9.72 -3.11
CA ILE A 226 19.66 -9.49 -4.55
C ILE A 226 21.00 -10.06 -4.93
N LEU A 227 21.06 -10.80 -6.03
CA LEU A 227 22.30 -11.40 -6.50
C LEU A 227 23.29 -10.32 -6.95
N ILE A 228 24.59 -10.58 -6.77
CA ILE A 228 25.65 -9.61 -7.09
C ILE A 228 25.60 -9.23 -8.57
N ASN A 229 25.41 -10.21 -9.45
CA ASN A 229 25.32 -10.00 -10.90
C ASN A 229 24.13 -9.11 -11.31
N GLU A 230 22.99 -9.17 -10.61
CA GLU A 230 21.84 -8.30 -10.86
C GLU A 230 22.15 -6.87 -10.45
N ARG A 231 22.80 -6.68 -9.29
CA ARG A 231 23.27 -5.35 -8.86
C ARG A 231 24.23 -4.74 -9.88
N GLU A 232 25.19 -5.52 -10.37
CA GLU A 232 26.16 -5.04 -11.36
C GLU A 232 25.49 -4.62 -12.68
N LYS A 233 24.54 -5.43 -13.17
CA LYS A 233 23.74 -5.10 -14.37
C LYS A 233 22.94 -3.82 -14.17
N ALA A 234 22.33 -3.65 -12.99
CA ALA A 234 21.57 -2.45 -12.66
C ALA A 234 22.45 -1.18 -12.71
N THR A 235 23.64 -1.24 -12.13
CA THR A 235 24.59 -0.11 -12.14
C THR A 235 25.01 0.28 -13.56
N GLN A 236 25.18 -0.70 -14.45
CA GLN A 236 25.51 -0.45 -15.85
C GLN A 236 24.43 0.36 -16.57
N VAL A 237 23.15 0.14 -16.25
CA VAL A 237 22.02 0.86 -16.89
C VAL A 237 21.63 2.17 -16.20
N GLY A 238 22.39 2.63 -15.19
CA GLY A 238 22.16 3.93 -14.54
C GLY A 238 21.41 3.89 -13.22
N CYS A 239 21.17 2.69 -12.67
CA CYS A 239 20.68 2.57 -11.30
C CYS A 239 21.84 2.76 -10.31
N LEU A 240 21.70 3.66 -9.34
CA LEU A 240 22.70 3.89 -8.31
C LEU A 240 22.79 2.71 -7.33
N HIS A 241 21.64 2.21 -6.89
CA HIS A 241 21.56 1.07 -5.98
C HIS A 241 20.38 0.16 -6.29
N TRP A 242 20.58 -1.15 -6.18
CA TRP A 242 19.51 -2.15 -6.25
C TRP A 242 19.38 -2.87 -4.91
N PHE A 243 18.29 -2.60 -4.20
CA PHE A 243 18.06 -3.06 -2.84
C PHE A 243 17.05 -4.21 -2.75
N PRO A 244 17.22 -5.13 -1.77
CA PRO A 244 16.17 -6.08 -1.42
C PRO A 244 15.04 -5.37 -0.66
N ALA A 245 13.92 -6.07 -0.53
CA ALA A 245 12.84 -5.70 0.36
C ALA A 245 13.34 -5.48 1.80
N PHE A 246 12.65 -4.60 2.53
CA PHE A 246 12.76 -4.57 3.98
C PHE A 246 12.29 -5.90 4.58
N ARG A 247 12.70 -6.20 5.81
CA ARG A 247 12.36 -7.47 6.47
C ARG A 247 11.27 -7.27 7.51
N GLU A 248 10.03 -7.24 7.06
CA GLU A 248 8.83 -7.21 7.89
C GLU A 248 8.45 -8.62 8.40
N PRO A 249 7.70 -8.71 9.52
CA PRO A 249 7.32 -7.62 10.43
C PRO A 249 8.45 -7.17 11.36
N LYS A 250 9.62 -7.86 11.34
CA LYS A 250 10.75 -7.64 12.24
C LYS A 250 11.87 -6.81 11.61
N LEU A 251 11.59 -5.53 11.36
CA LEU A 251 12.53 -4.57 10.80
C LEU A 251 13.80 -4.37 11.68
N LEU A 252 13.65 -4.38 13.00
CA LEU A 252 14.74 -4.22 13.97
C LEU A 252 15.71 -5.40 13.98
N ASP A 253 15.31 -6.58 13.51
CA ASP A 253 16.23 -7.72 13.33
C ASP A 253 17.26 -7.46 12.21
N ASN A 254 17.04 -6.46 11.34
CA ASN A 254 17.88 -6.16 10.19
C ASN A 254 18.22 -4.65 10.06
N VAL A 255 18.44 -3.95 11.18
CA VAL A 255 18.78 -2.51 11.17
C VAL A 255 20.00 -2.22 10.30
N ALA A 256 21.04 -3.07 10.33
CA ALA A 256 22.23 -2.87 9.51
C ALA A 256 21.91 -2.80 8.00
N GLY A 257 21.04 -3.69 7.52
CA GLY A 257 20.58 -3.66 6.13
C GLY A 257 19.82 -2.37 5.81
N ILE A 258 18.94 -1.93 6.72
CA ILE A 258 18.17 -0.67 6.56
C ILE A 258 19.09 0.54 6.53
N VAL A 259 20.09 0.59 7.42
CA VAL A 259 21.11 1.64 7.45
C VAL A 259 21.90 1.70 6.14
N VAL A 260 22.26 0.55 5.56
CA VAL A 260 22.90 0.51 4.23
C VAL A 260 21.99 1.11 3.16
N GLN A 261 20.71 0.72 3.12
CA GLN A 261 19.76 1.26 2.15
C GLN A 261 19.58 2.78 2.31
N MET A 262 19.42 3.25 3.54
CA MET A 262 19.25 4.68 3.84
C MET A 262 20.51 5.50 3.61
N ASN A 263 21.70 4.96 3.84
CA ASN A 263 22.94 5.63 3.45
C ASN A 263 23.02 5.81 1.94
N GLY A 264 22.58 4.83 1.15
CA GLY A 264 22.50 4.97 -0.31
C GLY A 264 21.57 6.10 -0.74
N VAL A 265 20.41 6.25 -0.08
CA VAL A 265 19.49 7.37 -0.32
C VAL A 265 20.13 8.71 0.04
N VAL A 266 20.73 8.83 1.23
CA VAL A 266 21.32 10.07 1.72
C VAL A 266 22.50 10.51 0.83
N GLN A 267 23.31 9.55 0.37
CA GLN A 267 24.37 9.79 -0.61
C GLN A 267 23.82 10.28 -1.95
N ALA A 268 22.75 9.65 -2.45
CA ALA A 268 22.10 10.04 -3.71
C ALA A 268 21.56 11.48 -3.70
N LEU A 269 21.11 11.95 -2.53
CA LEU A 269 20.58 13.30 -2.35
C LEU A 269 21.64 14.34 -2.00
N GLU A 270 22.92 13.95 -1.96
CA GLU A 270 24.05 14.78 -1.51
C GLU A 270 23.82 15.38 -0.11
N ASN A 271 23.02 14.70 0.71
CA ASN A 271 22.60 15.17 2.01
C ASN A 271 23.58 14.75 3.12
N ILE A 272 23.47 15.47 4.23
CA ILE A 272 24.24 15.31 5.48
C ILE A 272 24.10 13.88 6.04
N SER A 273 25.00 13.46 6.93
CA SER A 273 25.03 12.15 7.59
C SER A 273 23.66 11.65 8.12
N LEU A 274 23.45 10.35 7.99
CA LEU A 274 22.28 9.62 8.49
C LEU A 274 22.09 9.83 10.00
N ARG A 275 20.90 10.27 10.42
CA ARG A 275 20.51 10.40 11.84
C ARG A 275 19.96 9.07 12.33
N GLN A 276 20.87 8.22 12.81
CA GLN A 276 20.55 6.85 13.22
C GLN A 276 19.61 6.77 14.41
N ASP A 277 19.65 7.76 15.32
CA ASP A 277 18.74 7.89 16.45
C ASP A 277 17.29 8.07 15.99
N LYS A 278 17.02 9.00 15.07
CA LYS A 278 15.70 9.21 14.48
C LYS A 278 15.23 7.99 13.68
N LEU A 279 16.15 7.37 12.94
CA LEU A 279 15.87 6.16 12.17
C LEU A 279 15.39 5.02 13.08
N PHE A 280 16.10 4.78 14.19
CA PHE A 280 15.76 3.71 15.13
C PHE A 280 14.41 3.95 15.81
N VAL A 281 14.11 5.19 16.22
CA VAL A 281 12.80 5.55 16.79
C VAL A 281 11.69 5.27 15.78
N ALA A 282 11.86 5.71 14.53
CA ALA A 282 10.88 5.49 13.47
C ALA A 282 10.65 4.00 13.17
N LEU A 283 11.72 3.19 13.13
CA LEU A 283 11.62 1.74 12.95
C LEU A 283 10.83 1.07 14.07
N LYS A 284 11.15 1.40 15.32
CA LYS A 284 10.47 0.84 16.49
C LYS A 284 8.97 1.18 16.50
N SER A 285 8.64 2.44 16.22
CA SER A 285 7.24 2.86 16.10
C SER A 285 6.55 2.08 14.97
N PHE A 286 7.17 1.98 13.79
CA PHE A 286 6.54 1.31 12.65
C PHE A 286 6.35 -0.20 12.87
N GLU A 287 7.27 -0.91 13.53
CA GLU A 287 7.04 -2.32 13.89
C GLU A 287 5.82 -2.51 14.81
N GLN A 288 5.62 -1.60 15.77
CA GLN A 288 4.43 -1.61 16.62
C GLN A 288 3.16 -1.37 15.79
N ALA A 289 3.23 -0.48 14.80
CA ALA A 289 2.14 -0.23 13.86
C ALA A 289 1.80 -1.49 13.02
N ILE A 290 2.83 -2.22 12.55
CA ILE A 290 2.66 -3.51 11.86
C ILE A 290 1.98 -4.53 12.77
N ALA A 291 2.42 -4.64 14.03
CA ALA A 291 1.83 -5.56 14.99
C ALA A 291 0.35 -5.23 15.27
N GLU A 292 0.02 -3.94 15.40
CA GLU A 292 -1.35 -3.45 15.57
C GLU A 292 -2.22 -3.84 14.38
N VAL A 293 -1.80 -3.54 13.14
CA VAL A 293 -2.55 -3.91 11.94
C VAL A 293 -2.72 -5.43 11.80
N THR A 294 -1.67 -6.20 12.10
CA THR A 294 -1.73 -7.67 12.06
C THR A 294 -2.79 -8.21 13.02
N SER A 295 -2.95 -7.57 14.19
CA SER A 295 -3.97 -7.96 15.18
C SER A 295 -5.41 -7.64 14.78
N LEU A 296 -5.62 -6.78 13.76
CA LEU A 296 -6.95 -6.42 13.25
C LEU A 296 -7.54 -7.47 12.29
N THR A 297 -6.76 -8.48 11.90
CA THR A 297 -7.26 -9.57 11.06
C THR A 297 -8.44 -10.27 11.73
N PRO A 298 -9.62 -10.34 11.09
CA PRO A 298 -10.75 -11.06 11.66
C PRO A 298 -10.36 -12.53 11.81
N SER A 299 -10.55 -13.08 13.02
CA SER A 299 -10.35 -14.52 13.25
C SER A 299 -11.21 -15.29 12.23
N PRO A 300 -10.69 -16.37 11.61
CA PRO A 300 -11.50 -17.18 10.71
C PRO A 300 -12.71 -17.65 11.50
N SER A 301 -13.90 -17.23 11.09
CA SER A 301 -15.14 -17.71 11.66
C SER A 301 -15.11 -19.23 11.59
N SER A 302 -15.13 -19.90 12.75
CA SER A 302 -15.28 -21.35 12.82
C SER A 302 -16.39 -21.76 11.85
N PRO A 303 -16.18 -22.74 10.96
CA PRO A 303 -17.24 -23.19 10.08
C PRO A 303 -18.46 -23.56 10.95
N PRO A 304 -19.70 -23.28 10.50
CA PRO A 304 -20.86 -23.69 11.23
C PRO A 304 -20.73 -25.19 11.49
N SER A 305 -20.81 -25.58 12.75
CA SER A 305 -20.81 -26.98 13.17
C SER A 305 -21.93 -27.69 12.42
N VAL A 306 -21.57 -28.39 11.34
CA VAL A 306 -22.45 -29.32 10.67
C VAL A 306 -22.66 -30.45 11.66
N THR A 307 -23.73 -30.37 12.45
CA THR A 307 -24.25 -31.53 13.17
C THR A 307 -24.57 -32.58 12.12
N PRO A 308 -23.88 -33.74 12.10
CA PRO A 308 -24.29 -34.82 11.22
C PRO A 308 -25.60 -35.35 11.80
N ASN A 309 -26.69 -35.18 11.06
CA ASN A 309 -27.92 -35.91 11.32
C ASN A 309 -27.59 -37.40 11.19
N LEU A 310 -27.59 -38.09 12.33
CA LEU A 310 -27.52 -39.54 12.42
C LEU A 310 -28.90 -40.11 12.09
N PRO A 311 -29.08 -40.98 11.08
CA PRO A 311 -30.24 -41.84 11.01
C PRO A 311 -30.01 -43.04 11.93
N SER A 312 -30.99 -43.30 12.79
CA SER A 312 -31.05 -44.44 13.70
C SER A 312 -31.49 -45.73 13.01
N ALA A 313 -30.64 -46.76 13.15
CA ALA A 313 -30.91 -48.19 13.38
C ALA A 313 -31.39 -49.15 12.26
N SER A 314 -30.96 -50.41 12.45
CA SER A 314 -31.20 -51.68 11.73
C SER A 314 -30.30 -51.90 10.50
N GLU A 315 -29.53 -52.99 10.32
CA GLU A 315 -29.77 -54.37 10.74
C GLU A 315 -28.49 -55.23 10.51
N ALA A 316 -28.25 -56.22 11.39
CA ALA A 316 -27.55 -57.51 11.21
C ALA A 316 -26.17 -57.62 10.49
N SER A 317 -25.14 -57.98 11.27
CA SER A 317 -24.06 -58.92 10.87
C SER A 317 -24.50 -60.37 11.24
N PRO A 318 -23.84 -61.49 10.84
CA PRO A 318 -22.46 -61.61 10.34
C PRO A 318 -22.21 -62.66 9.23
N SER A 319 -20.99 -62.74 8.69
CA SER A 319 -20.26 -64.03 8.53
C SER A 319 -18.77 -63.82 8.20
N ILE A 320 -17.97 -64.73 8.77
CA ILE A 320 -16.51 -64.81 8.85
C ILE A 320 -16.04 -65.83 7.81
N THR A 321 -15.05 -65.46 6.99
CA THR A 321 -13.98 -66.29 6.38
C THR A 321 -13.15 -65.32 5.52
N GLU A 322 -11.83 -65.35 5.38
CA GLU A 322 -10.79 -66.34 5.65
C GLU A 322 -9.45 -65.55 5.68
N LEU A 323 -8.55 -65.91 6.58
CA LEU A 323 -7.15 -65.49 6.53
C LEU A 323 -6.46 -66.20 5.36
N ASP A 324 -5.62 -65.50 4.61
CA ASP A 324 -4.41 -66.11 4.10
C ASP A 324 -3.24 -65.11 4.03
N ASP A 325 -2.15 -65.60 4.59
CA ASP A 325 -0.86 -64.99 4.88
C ASP A 325 0.11 -65.35 3.74
N PHE A 326 0.69 -64.36 3.04
CA PHE A 326 1.91 -64.59 2.28
C PHE A 326 2.81 -63.35 2.29
N THR A 327 3.68 -63.35 3.30
CA THR A 327 5.05 -62.85 3.20
C THR A 327 5.72 -63.35 1.91
N GLN A 328 6.32 -62.45 1.11
CA GLN A 328 7.71 -62.59 0.65
C GLN A 328 8.23 -61.41 -0.18
N VAL A 329 9.33 -60.87 0.35
CA VAL A 329 10.31 -59.98 -0.27
C VAL A 329 11.03 -60.70 -1.42
N ARG A 330 11.15 -60.07 -2.59
CA ARG A 330 12.30 -60.32 -3.49
C ARG A 330 12.80 -59.03 -4.14
N ARG A 331 14.10 -58.83 -3.98
CA ARG A 331 14.94 -57.78 -4.57
C ARG A 331 15.46 -58.22 -5.95
N LYS A 332 15.79 -57.19 -6.78
CA LYS A 332 16.87 -57.10 -7.79
C LYS A 332 16.65 -57.71 -9.18
N PRO A 333 17.41 -57.30 -10.25
CA PRO A 333 18.81 -56.78 -10.29
C PRO A 333 19.05 -55.33 -9.86
#